data_AF-A0A1H4AFP2-F1
#
_entry.id   AF-A0A1H4AFP2-F1
#
_cell.length_a   1.000
_cell.length_b   1.000
_cell.length_c   1.000
_cell.angle_alpha   90.00
_cell.angle_beta   90.00
_cell.angle_gamma   90.00
#
_symmetry.space_group_name_H-M   'P 1'
#
loop_
_entity.id
_entity.type
_entity.pdbx_description
1 polymer ?
#
loop_
_entity_poly.entity_id
_entity_poly.type
_entity_poly.pdbx_seq_one_letter_code
_entity_poly.pdbx_strand_id
1 'polypeptide(L)'
;MILTNRLFERNVPSRNAKSIFIFCEGRRREYDYFKYFKEKDSRINIEIHKIAPDDNNSPEGLFDIAVNAFCPIEEKGYKPKYDLIEGDEVWIVLDT
;
A
#
# COMPACT_ATOMS: atom_id res chain seq x y z
N MET A 1 -36.07 -1.42 11.77
CA MET A 1 -35.79 -0.61 12.97
C MET A 1 -34.37 -0.11 12.86
N ILE A 2 -34.17 1.17 12.53
CA ILE A 2 -32.83 1.78 12.46
C ILE A 2 -32.41 2.09 13.89
N LEU A 3 -31.32 1.47 14.36
CA LEU A 3 -30.76 1.72 15.69
C LEU A 3 -30.21 3.15 15.74
N THR A 4 -30.92 4.06 16.41
CA THR A 4 -30.62 5.50 16.51
C THR A 4 -29.53 5.86 17.52
N ASN A 5 -28.86 4.87 18.11
CA ASN A 5 -27.95 5.09 19.24
C ASN A 5 -26.50 4.73 18.91
N ARG A 6 -25.96 5.25 17.80
CA ARG A 6 -24.49 5.34 17.64
C ARG A 6 -24.02 6.61 18.33
N LEU A 7 -23.33 6.45 19.46
CA LEU A 7 -22.59 7.53 20.10
C LEU A 7 -21.43 7.90 19.17
N PHE A 8 -21.60 8.98 18.41
CA PHE A 8 -20.53 9.55 17.59
C PHE A 8 -19.64 10.43 18.47
N GLU A 9 -18.79 9.80 19.26
CA GLU A 9 -17.81 10.50 20.08
C GLU A 9 -16.57 10.83 19.24
N ARG A 10 -16.05 12.05 19.41
CA ARG A 10 -14.76 12.42 18.82
C ARG A 10 -13.67 11.62 19.53
N ASN A 11 -13.25 10.52 18.92
CA ASN A 11 -12.04 9.82 19.33
C ASN A 11 -10.81 10.68 19.04
N VAL A 12 -9.81 10.59 19.92
CA VAL A 12 -8.47 11.12 19.66
C VAL A 12 -7.98 10.57 18.31
N PRO A 13 -7.30 11.38 17.48
CA PRO A 13 -6.79 10.89 16.21
C PRO A 13 -5.93 9.65 16.46
N SER A 14 -6.30 8.53 15.84
CA SER A 14 -5.47 7.32 15.87
C SER A 14 -4.12 7.68 15.26
N ARG A 15 -3.07 7.73 16.09
CA ARG A 15 -1.74 8.16 15.68
C ARG A 15 -1.05 7.19 14.72
N ASN A 16 -1.45 5.91 14.73
CA ASN A 16 -0.98 4.90 13.78
C ASN A 16 -2.14 4.52 12.87
N ALA A 17 -2.21 5.12 11.69
CA ALA A 17 -2.92 4.50 10.58
C ALA A 17 -2.03 3.37 10.07
N LYS A 18 -2.58 2.16 9.97
CA LYS A 18 -1.89 1.02 9.36
C LYS A 18 -1.65 1.33 7.88
N SER A 19 -0.43 1.18 7.40
CA SER A 19 -0.13 1.32 5.98
C SER A 19 -0.24 -0.02 5.27
N ILE A 20 -0.86 0.00 4.10
CA ILE A 20 -0.92 -1.13 3.17
C ILE A 20 -0.24 -0.68 1.89
N PHE A 21 0.90 -1.30 1.58
CA PHE A 21 1.68 -1.07 0.38
C PHE A 21 1.34 -2.13 -0.65
N ILE A 22 0.76 -1.73 -1.78
CA ILE A 22 0.24 -2.65 -2.79
C ILE A 22 1.09 -2.57 -4.06
N PHE A 23 1.57 -3.71 -4.54
CA PHE A 23 2.30 -3.89 -5.78
C PHE A 23 1.47 -4.80 -6.70
N CYS A 24 1.07 -4.29 -7.86
CA CYS A 24 0.13 -4.96 -8.76
C CYS A 24 0.77 -5.25 -10.12
N GLU A 25 0.62 -6.46 -10.64
CA GLU A 25 1.10 -6.88 -11.97
C GLU A 25 0.52 -6.03 -13.11
N GLY A 26 -0.78 -5.73 -13.02
CA GLY A 26 -1.54 -4.94 -13.97
C GLY A 26 -1.29 -3.43 -13.81
N ARG A 27 -0.75 -2.84 -14.87
CA ARG A 27 -0.35 -1.41 -14.90
C ARG A 27 -1.48 -0.40 -14.73
N ARG A 28 -2.75 -0.78 -14.96
CA ARG A 28 -3.89 0.15 -14.96
C ARG A 28 -5.10 -0.34 -14.19
N ARG A 29 -5.64 -1.53 -14.51
CA ARG A 29 -6.90 -2.00 -13.90
C ARG A 29 -6.79 -2.16 -12.38
N GLU A 30 -5.81 -2.92 -11.90
CA GLU A 30 -5.62 -3.10 -10.45
C GLU A 30 -5.24 -1.80 -9.76
N TYR A 31 -4.35 -1.00 -10.36
CA TYR A 31 -4.00 0.31 -9.82
C TYR A 31 -5.25 1.18 -9.61
N ASP A 32 -6.11 1.30 -10.62
CA ASP A 32 -7.34 2.09 -10.55
C ASP A 32 -8.33 1.50 -9.53
N TYR A 33 -8.42 0.16 -9.45
CA TYR A 33 -9.25 -0.54 -8.47
C TYR A 33 -8.82 -0.24 -7.03
N PHE A 34 -7.54 -0.40 -6.69
CA PHE A 34 -7.08 -0.14 -5.33
C PHE A 34 -7.08 1.35 -4.98
N LYS A 35 -6.84 2.22 -5.98
CA LYS A 35 -6.87 3.67 -5.79
C LYS A 35 -8.24 4.16 -5.31
N TYR A 36 -9.32 3.49 -5.70
CA TYR A 36 -10.67 3.80 -5.21
C TYR A 36 -10.79 3.74 -3.68
N PHE A 37 -10.03 2.87 -3.02
CA PHE A 37 -10.08 2.67 -1.56
C PHE A 37 -9.22 3.67 -0.79
N LYS A 38 -8.38 4.44 -1.49
CA LYS A 38 -7.56 5.47 -0.85
C LYS A 38 -8.46 6.48 -0.13
N GLU A 39 -8.08 6.85 1.09
CA GLU A 39 -8.79 7.83 1.95
C GLU A 39 -10.21 7.42 2.37
N LYS A 40 -10.63 6.16 2.17
CA LYS A 40 -11.95 5.68 2.60
C LYS A 40 -12.07 5.42 4.11
N ASP A 41 -10.97 5.05 4.76
CA ASP A 41 -10.91 4.82 6.20
C ASP A 41 -9.67 5.51 6.78
N SER A 42 -9.84 6.39 7.74
CA SER A 42 -8.73 7.14 8.36
C SER A 42 -7.76 6.26 9.15
N ARG A 43 -8.12 4.99 9.43
CA ARG A 43 -7.28 4.03 10.13
C ARG A 43 -6.35 3.27 9.20
N ILE A 44 -6.56 3.36 7.88
CA ILE A 44 -5.81 2.61 6.88
C ILE A 44 -5.25 3.60 5.86
N ASN A 45 -3.93 3.66 5.76
CA ASN A 45 -3.25 4.34 4.67
C ASN A 45 -2.99 3.34 3.54
N ILE A 46 -3.44 3.63 2.32
CA ILE A 46 -3.22 2.76 1.16
C ILE A 46 -2.25 3.45 0.21
N GLU A 47 -1.13 2.80 -0.03
CA GLU A 47 -0.12 3.23 -0.98
C GLU A 47 0.05 2.20 -2.08
N ILE A 48 -0.24 2.58 -3.31
CA ILE A 48 -0.18 1.68 -4.46
C ILE A 48 1.03 2.06 -5.29
N HIS A 49 1.95 1.12 -5.45
CA HIS A 49 3.09 1.29 -6.32
C HIS A 49 2.64 1.28 -7.78
N LYS A 50 3.01 2.31 -8.53
CA LYS A 50 2.69 2.42 -9.95
C LYS A 50 3.86 1.88 -10.77
N ILE A 51 3.66 0.73 -11.41
CA ILE A 51 4.62 0.12 -12.34
C ILE A 51 4.88 1.04 -13.53
N ALA A 52 6.16 1.34 -13.77
CA ALA A 52 6.64 2.07 -14.93
C ALA A 52 6.58 1.20 -16.21
N PRO A 53 6.59 1.79 -17.41
CA PRO A 53 6.56 1.02 -18.65
C PRO A 53 7.65 -0.02 -18.83
N ASP A 54 8.83 0.26 -18.25
CA ASP A 54 10.04 -0.53 -18.43
C ASP A 54 10.31 -1.44 -17.22
N ASP A 55 9.42 -1.44 -16.22
CA ASP A 55 9.55 -2.27 -15.02
C ASP A 55 9.18 -3.73 -15.32
N ASN A 56 9.89 -4.65 -14.67
CA ASN A 56 9.55 -6.07 -14.72
C ASN A 56 8.33 -6.35 -13.84
N ASN A 57 7.17 -6.54 -14.47
CA ASN A 57 5.92 -6.83 -13.77
C ASN A 57 5.63 -8.32 -13.58
N SER A 58 6.59 -9.21 -13.87
CA SER A 58 6.45 -10.62 -13.52
C SER A 58 6.35 -10.80 -11.99
N PRO A 59 5.85 -11.95 -11.49
CA PRO A 59 5.77 -12.20 -10.05
C PRO A 59 7.11 -12.01 -9.32
N GLU A 60 8.21 -12.46 -9.92
CA GLU A 60 9.57 -12.27 -9.38
C GLU A 60 10.01 -10.80 -9.46
N GLY A 61 9.75 -10.14 -10.59
CA GLY A 61 10.07 -8.71 -10.74
C GLY A 61 9.32 -7.82 -9.75
N LEU A 62 8.05 -8.12 -9.49
CA LEU A 62 7.24 -7.46 -8.47
C LEU A 62 7.81 -7.64 -7.06
N PHE A 63 8.25 -8.85 -6.74
CA PHE A 63 8.90 -9.14 -5.47
C PHE A 63 10.18 -8.31 -5.32
N ASP A 64 11.01 -8.28 -6.34
CA ASP A 64 12.25 -7.49 -6.34
C ASP A 64 11.96 -5.99 -6.22
N ILE A 65 10.95 -5.47 -6.91
CA ILE A 65 10.51 -4.06 -6.80
C ILE A 65 10.04 -3.76 -5.38
N ALA A 66 9.27 -4.67 -4.77
CA ALA A 66 8.82 -4.51 -3.40
C ALA A 66 10.00 -4.49 -2.42
N VAL A 67 10.91 -5.46 -2.50
CA VAL A 67 12.10 -5.51 -1.63
C VAL A 67 12.94 -4.25 -1.79
N ASN A 68 13.21 -3.82 -3.02
CA ASN A 68 13.99 -2.60 -3.28
C ASN A 68 13.32 -1.32 -2.76
N ALA A 69 11.98 -1.31 -2.63
CA ALA A 69 11.25 -0.16 -2.08
C ALA A 69 11.47 0.00 -0.56
N PHE A 70 11.69 -1.08 0.17
CA PHE A 70 11.88 -1.07 1.64
C PHE A 70 13.34 -1.24 2.07
N CYS A 71 14.13 -1.98 1.29
CA CYS A 71 15.52 -2.33 1.58
C CYS A 71 16.37 -2.08 0.33
N PRO A 72 16.57 -0.81 -0.09
CA PRO A 72 17.41 -0.51 -1.23
C PRO A 72 18.84 -0.96 -0.98
N ILE A 73 19.48 -1.49 -2.02
CA ILE A 73 20.88 -1.93 -1.95
C ILE A 73 21.76 -0.69 -1.69
N GLU A 74 22.55 -0.73 -0.61
CA GLU A 74 23.35 0.40 -0.11
C GLU A 74 24.33 0.98 -1.15
N GLU A 75 24.80 0.17 -2.11
CA GLU A 75 25.76 0.58 -3.15
C GLU A 75 25.32 1.80 -3.97
N LYS A 76 24.02 2.09 -4.02
CA LYS A 76 23.48 3.24 -4.77
C LYS A 76 23.10 4.45 -3.90
N GLY A 77 23.30 4.38 -2.57
CA GLY A 77 23.02 5.50 -1.65
C GLY A 77 21.54 5.91 -1.57
N TYR A 78 20.62 5.05 -2.01
CA TYR A 78 19.19 5.34 -1.96
C TYR A 78 18.62 5.09 -0.56
N LYS A 79 17.79 6.03 -0.09
CA LYS A 79 16.96 5.80 1.09
C LYS A 79 15.76 4.93 0.73
N PRO A 80 15.27 4.10 1.66
CA PRO A 80 14.05 3.34 1.42
C PRO A 80 12.91 4.29 1.06
N LYS A 81 12.09 3.88 0.09
CA LYS A 81 10.93 4.67 -0.34
C LYS A 81 9.86 4.67 0.74
N TYR A 82 9.75 3.56 1.47
CA TYR A 82 8.75 3.33 2.50
C TYR A 82 9.44 2.83 3.77
N ASP A 83 8.95 3.30 4.91
CA ASP A 83 9.30 2.74 6.21
C ASP A 83 8.19 1.76 6.63
N LEU A 84 8.57 0.52 6.94
CA LEU A 84 7.67 -0.50 7.47
C LEU A 84 7.61 -0.39 8.99
N ILE A 85 6.43 -0.12 9.54
CA ILE A 85 6.19 -0.22 10.98
C ILE A 85 5.44 -1.51 11.34
N GLU A 86 5.49 -1.88 12.62
CA GLU A 86 4.76 -3.05 13.10
C GLU A 86 3.25 -2.90 12.84
N GLY A 87 2.69 -3.90 12.16
CA GLY A 87 1.27 -3.93 11.79
C GLY A 87 0.98 -3.44 10.37
N ASP A 88 1.94 -2.87 9.64
CA ASP A 88 1.81 -2.57 8.23
C ASP A 88 1.81 -3.84 7.37
N GLU A 89 1.23 -3.75 6.17
CA GLU A 89 1.14 -4.86 5.24
C GLU A 89 1.73 -4.53 3.88
N VAL A 90 2.36 -5.53 3.27
CA VAL A 90 2.83 -5.48 1.88
C VAL A 90 2.05 -6.51 1.09
N TRP A 91 1.31 -6.06 0.09
CA TRP A 91 0.48 -6.91 -0.76
C TRP A 91 1.10 -6.97 -2.15
N ILE A 92 1.40 -8.19 -2.60
CA ILE A 92 1.78 -8.47 -3.98
C ILE A 92 0.56 -9.10 -4.65
N VAL A 93 0.01 -8.39 -5.63
CA VAL A 93 -1.21 -8.79 -6.36
C VAL A 93 -0.80 -9.32 -7.72
N LEU A 94 -1.07 -10.60 -7.93
CA LEU A 94 -0.81 -11.34 -9.17
C LEU A 94 -2.14 -11.63 -9.87
N ASP A 95 -2.23 -11.32 -11.16
CA ASP A 95 -3.42 -11.59 -11.99
C ASP A 95 -3.13 -12.81 -12.86
N THR A 96 -3.35 -14.01 -12.30
CA THR A 96 -3.12 -15.31 -12.96
C THR A 96 -4.39 -15.87 -13.59
#